data_AF-A0A3E0W705-F1
#
_entry.id   AF-A0A3E0W705-F1
#
_cell.length_a   1.000
_cell.length_b   1.000
_cell.length_c   1.000
_cell.angle_alpha   90.00
_cell.angle_beta   90.00
_cell.angle_gamma   90.00
#
_symmetry.space_group_name_H-M   'P 1'
#
loop_
_entity.id
_entity.type
_entity.pdbx_description
1 polymer ?
#
loop_
_entity_poly.entity_id
_entity_poly.type
_entity_poly.pdbx_seq_one_letter_code
_entity_poly.pdbx_strand_id
1 'polypeptide(L)'
;MADPDATYTNPRNPKTRQSLAELVTALPGLLIALVKDELTLLKSEVVSRVSKLGIGAGLIAAALFLLFFVFAVLVAAAVLGIATALPAWLSALIVAGALLVVAIILILVGIAQIKKGVPPVPEDSITSLKKDVNAVKGLGETHE
;
A
#
# COMPACT_ATOMS: atom_id res chain seq x y z
N MET A 1 -22.43 -42.65 -73.90
CA MET A 1 -23.72 -41.98 -73.68
C MET A 1 -23.68 -41.43 -72.26
N ALA A 2 -23.25 -40.19 -72.09
CA ALA A 2 -23.01 -39.57 -70.78
C ALA A 2 -24.31 -38.89 -70.31
N ASP A 3 -24.68 -39.13 -69.06
CA ASP A 3 -25.86 -38.58 -68.39
C ASP A 3 -25.71 -37.05 -68.21
N PRO A 4 -26.61 -36.21 -68.77
CA PRO A 4 -26.49 -34.76 -68.71
C PRO A 4 -27.03 -34.11 -67.42
N ASP A 5 -27.55 -34.86 -66.45
CA ASP A 5 -28.27 -34.29 -65.28
C ASP A 5 -27.60 -34.51 -63.91
N ALA A 6 -26.27 -34.51 -63.86
CA ALA A 6 -25.55 -34.41 -62.58
C ALA A 6 -25.62 -32.97 -62.03
N THR A 7 -26.76 -32.59 -61.46
CA THR A 7 -26.90 -31.39 -60.63
C THR A 7 -26.05 -31.55 -59.36
N TYR A 8 -24.82 -31.04 -59.40
CA TYR A 8 -24.01 -30.83 -58.21
C TYR A 8 -24.65 -29.72 -57.36
N THR A 9 -25.62 -30.06 -56.52
CA THR A 9 -26.03 -29.19 -55.42
C THR A 9 -24.89 -29.20 -54.40
N ASN A 10 -23.92 -28.31 -54.59
CA ASN A 10 -22.92 -27.99 -53.59
C ASN A 10 -23.60 -27.04 -52.58
N PRO A 11 -23.96 -27.49 -51.36
CA PRO A 11 -24.49 -26.60 -50.33
C PRO A 11 -23.31 -25.78 -49.79
N ARG A 12 -22.79 -24.86 -50.61
CA ARG A 12 -21.80 -23.91 -50.13
C ARG A 12 -22.47 -23.05 -49.07
N ASN A 13 -22.10 -23.40 -47.84
CA ASN A 13 -21.60 -22.46 -46.87
C ASN A 13 -22.65 -21.47 -46.36
N PRO A 14 -23.35 -21.77 -45.26
CA PRO A 14 -23.89 -20.71 -44.45
C PRO A 14 -22.69 -19.96 -43.85
N LYS A 15 -22.15 -19.00 -44.60
CA LYS A 15 -21.65 -17.78 -43.98
C LYS A 15 -22.89 -17.15 -43.37
N THR A 16 -23.30 -17.68 -42.21
CA THR A 16 -24.11 -16.96 -41.24
C THR A 16 -23.30 -15.70 -41.00
N ARG A 17 -23.64 -14.64 -41.74
CA ARG A 17 -23.30 -13.29 -41.35
C ARG A 17 -23.83 -13.23 -39.94
N GLN A 18 -22.94 -13.27 -38.95
CA GLN A 18 -23.31 -13.18 -37.54
C GLN A 18 -24.36 -12.09 -37.47
N SER A 19 -25.58 -12.48 -37.09
CA SER A 19 -26.68 -11.54 -37.20
C SER A 19 -26.38 -10.37 -36.25
N LEU A 20 -26.84 -9.15 -36.57
CA LEU A 20 -26.65 -8.01 -35.66
C LEU A 20 -27.20 -8.31 -34.26
N ALA A 21 -28.23 -9.16 -34.16
CA ALA A 21 -28.75 -9.69 -32.90
C ALA A 21 -27.70 -10.55 -32.16
N GLU A 22 -26.91 -11.34 -32.87
CA GLU A 22 -25.86 -12.22 -32.32
C GLU A 22 -24.67 -11.43 -31.75
N LEU A 23 -24.29 -10.33 -32.42
CA LEU A 23 -23.27 -9.38 -31.93
C LEU A 23 -23.75 -8.63 -30.66
N VAL A 24 -25.02 -8.21 -30.63
CA VAL A 24 -25.61 -7.55 -29.44
C VAL A 24 -25.69 -8.53 -28.27
N THR A 25 -26.01 -9.81 -28.52
CA THR A 25 -26.00 -10.84 -27.46
C THR A 25 -24.59 -11.20 -26.98
N ALA A 26 -23.54 -10.96 -27.78
CA ALA A 26 -22.14 -11.28 -27.43
C ALA A 26 -21.38 -10.14 -26.72
N LEU A 27 -21.81 -8.88 -26.88
CA LEU A 27 -21.22 -7.70 -26.23
C LEU A 27 -21.03 -7.82 -24.70
N PRO A 28 -22.01 -8.33 -23.91
CA PRO A 28 -21.84 -8.47 -22.47
C PRO A 28 -20.65 -9.37 -22.09
N GLY A 29 -20.45 -10.45 -22.84
CA GLY A 29 -19.33 -11.37 -22.64
C GLY A 29 -17.97 -10.71 -22.90
N LEU A 30 -17.88 -9.85 -23.92
CA LEU A 30 -16.67 -9.11 -24.25
C LEU A 30 -16.31 -8.08 -23.17
N LEU A 31 -17.31 -7.37 -22.64
CA LEU A 31 -17.11 -6.41 -21.55
C LEU A 31 -16.70 -7.11 -20.25
N ILE A 32 -17.32 -8.25 -19.93
CA ILE A 32 -16.95 -9.06 -18.76
C ILE A 32 -15.52 -9.60 -18.90
N ALA A 33 -15.12 -10.03 -20.10
CA ALA A 33 -13.76 -10.48 -20.38
C ALA A 33 -12.73 -9.36 -20.19
N LEU A 34 -13.01 -8.17 -20.74
CA LEU A 34 -12.12 -7.01 -20.61
C LEU A 34 -11.93 -6.59 -19.14
N VAL A 35 -13.02 -6.49 -18.39
CA VAL A 35 -12.96 -6.16 -16.95
C VAL A 35 -12.18 -7.22 -16.18
N LYS A 36 -12.37 -8.50 -16.50
CA LYS A 36 -11.63 -9.60 -15.85
C LYS A 36 -10.13 -9.56 -16.17
N ASP A 37 -9.76 -9.20 -17.39
CA ASP A 37 -8.36 -9.07 -17.79
C ASP A 37 -7.70 -7.89 -17.09
N GLU A 38 -8.37 -6.74 -17.05
CA GLU A 38 -7.87 -5.54 -16.39
C GLU A 38 -7.76 -5.73 -14.87
N LEU A 39 -8.71 -6.43 -14.25
CA LEU A 39 -8.60 -6.87 -12.85
C LEU A 39 -7.44 -7.84 -12.61
N THR A 40 -7.18 -8.75 -13.55
CA THR A 40 -6.06 -9.71 -13.44
C THR A 40 -4.72 -8.99 -13.53
N LEU A 41 -4.61 -8.03 -14.45
CA LEU A 41 -3.43 -7.19 -14.63
C LEU A 41 -3.18 -6.32 -13.41
N LEU A 42 -4.22 -5.62 -12.94
CA LEU A 42 -4.18 -4.78 -11.75
C LEU A 42 -3.79 -5.59 -10.51
N LYS A 43 -4.38 -6.79 -10.34
CA LYS A 43 -4.02 -7.70 -9.25
C LYS A 43 -2.55 -8.09 -9.31
N SER A 44 -2.03 -8.42 -10.49
CA SER A 44 -0.62 -8.81 -10.65
C SER A 44 0.33 -7.65 -10.33
N GLU A 45 -0.01 -6.43 -10.75
CA GLU A 45 0.80 -5.24 -10.49
C GLU A 45 0.75 -4.82 -9.03
N VAL A 46 -0.43 -4.83 -8.41
CA VAL A 46 -0.61 -4.55 -6.98
C VAL A 46 0.16 -5.58 -6.15
N VAL A 47 0.04 -6.88 -6.43
CA VAL A 47 0.79 -7.92 -5.72
C VAL A 47 2.30 -7.72 -5.87
N SER A 48 2.77 -7.38 -7.07
CA SER A 48 4.20 -7.09 -7.30
C SER A 48 4.69 -5.88 -6.50
N ARG A 49 3.93 -4.78 -6.50
CA ARG A 49 4.26 -3.55 -5.74
C ARG A 49 4.24 -3.80 -4.24
N VAL A 50 3.20 -4.47 -3.72
CA VAL A 50 3.05 -4.81 -2.31
C VAL A 50 4.12 -5.80 -1.86
N SER A 51 4.44 -6.80 -2.68
CA SER A 51 5.49 -7.78 -2.36
C SER A 51 6.87 -7.12 -2.23
N LYS A 52 7.25 -6.26 -3.20
CA LYS A 52 8.52 -5.52 -3.14
C LYS A 52 8.59 -4.59 -1.94
N LEU A 53 7.50 -3.87 -1.66
CA LEU A 53 7.42 -3.01 -0.48
C LEU A 53 7.48 -3.82 0.81
N GLY A 54 6.82 -4.98 0.86
CA GLY A 54 6.81 -5.89 2.00
C GLY A 54 8.18 -6.49 2.29
N ILE A 55 8.91 -6.91 1.26
CA ILE A 55 10.30 -7.38 1.40
C ILE A 55 11.18 -6.24 1.92
N GLY A 56 11.07 -5.04 1.34
CA GLY A 56 11.83 -3.87 1.78
C GLY A 56 11.55 -3.51 3.24
N ALA A 57 10.28 -3.43 3.62
CA ALA A 57 9.87 -3.18 5.00
C ALA A 57 10.34 -4.28 5.97
N GLY A 58 10.27 -5.54 5.54
CA GLY A 58 10.76 -6.69 6.30
C GLY A 58 12.27 -6.65 6.54
N LEU A 59 13.06 -6.30 5.52
CA LEU A 59 14.51 -6.12 5.64
C LEU A 59 14.87 -4.96 6.56
N ILE A 60 14.16 -3.83 6.48
CA ILE A 60 14.35 -2.69 7.38
C ILE A 60 14.01 -3.10 8.82
N ALA A 61 12.90 -3.80 9.04
CA ALA A 61 12.53 -4.28 10.36
C ALA A 61 13.59 -5.24 10.94
N ALA A 62 14.10 -6.17 10.14
CA ALA A 62 15.17 -7.08 10.54
C ALA A 62 16.47 -6.34 10.86
N ALA A 63 16.85 -5.34 10.06
CA ALA A 63 18.02 -4.52 10.30
C ALA A 63 17.89 -3.70 11.60
N LEU A 64 16.74 -3.08 11.85
CA LEU A 64 16.46 -2.35 13.09
C LEU A 64 16.49 -3.28 14.32
N PHE A 65 15.96 -4.50 14.18
CA PHE A 65 16.02 -5.52 15.22
C PHE A 65 17.46 -5.92 15.55
N LEU A 66 18.30 -6.18 14.54
CA LEU A 66 19.72 -6.46 14.78
C LEU A 66 20.45 -5.27 15.38
N LEU A 67 20.18 -4.05 14.89
CA LEU A 67 20.78 -2.83 15.40
C LEU A 67 20.45 -2.61 16.88
N PHE A 68 19.25 -3.01 17.33
CA PHE A 68 18.88 -3.00 18.74
C PHE A 68 19.80 -3.88 19.60
N PHE A 69 20.15 -5.09 19.14
CA PHE A 69 21.12 -5.94 19.86
C PHE A 69 22.53 -5.36 19.84
N VAL A 70 22.98 -4.84 18.70
CA VAL A 70 24.29 -4.16 18.62
C VAL A 70 24.35 -3.00 19.60
N PHE A 71 23.29 -2.20 19.68
CA PHE A 71 23.18 -1.11 20.64
C PHE A 71 23.23 -1.63 22.08
N ALA A 72 22.50 -2.70 22.42
CA ALA A 72 22.56 -3.31 23.75
C ALA A 72 23.97 -3.80 24.13
N VAL A 73 24.70 -4.41 23.18
CA VAL A 73 26.09 -4.83 23.38
C VAL A 73 27.01 -3.62 23.59
N LEU A 74 26.84 -2.53 22.84
CA LEU A 74 27.60 -1.30 23.05
C LEU A 74 27.32 -0.67 24.41
N VAL A 75 26.08 -0.67 24.87
CA VAL A 75 25.72 -0.21 26.22
C VAL A 75 26.40 -1.07 27.28
N ALA A 76 26.35 -2.40 27.15
CA ALA A 76 27.05 -3.30 28.05
C ALA A 76 28.57 -3.07 28.05
N ALA A 77 29.17 -2.89 26.87
CA ALA A 77 30.60 -2.60 26.74
C ALA A 77 30.98 -1.26 27.40
N ALA A 78 30.16 -0.22 27.24
CA ALA A 78 30.38 1.06 27.91
C ALA A 78 30.32 0.92 29.43
N VAL A 79 29.31 0.20 29.95
CA VAL A 79 29.18 -0.07 31.39
C VAL A 79 30.39 -0.83 31.91
N LEU A 80 30.78 -1.93 31.25
CA LEU A 80 31.92 -2.75 31.66
C LEU A 80 33.24 -1.99 31.55
N GLY A 81 33.41 -1.16 30.52
CA GLY A 81 34.59 -0.33 30.33
C GLY A 81 34.77 0.67 31.48
N ILE A 82 33.70 1.38 31.85
CA ILE A 82 33.72 2.32 32.99
C ILE A 82 33.87 1.56 34.32
N ALA A 83 33.30 0.35 34.42
CA ALA A 83 33.39 -0.48 35.61
C ALA A 83 34.82 -0.97 35.93
N THR A 84 35.78 -0.76 35.03
CA THR A 84 37.21 -0.96 35.33
C THR A 84 37.77 0.07 36.31
N ALA A 85 37.13 1.26 36.40
CA ALA A 85 37.54 2.34 37.29
C ALA A 85 36.56 2.59 38.46
N LEU A 86 35.28 2.23 38.30
CA LEU A 86 34.21 2.47 39.27
C LEU A 86 33.43 1.17 39.57
N PRO A 87 32.63 1.08 40.64
CA PRO A 87 31.69 -0.02 40.81
C PRO A 87 30.70 -0.16 39.64
N ALA A 88 30.34 -1.39 39.29
CA ALA A 88 29.49 -1.69 38.14
C ALA A 88 28.11 -1.00 38.20
N TRP A 89 27.52 -0.90 39.39
CA TRP A 89 26.21 -0.25 39.57
C TRP A 89 26.25 1.26 39.26
N LEU A 90 27.34 1.95 39.63
CA LEU A 90 27.51 3.38 39.36
C LEU A 90 27.78 3.62 37.87
N SER A 91 28.58 2.75 37.26
CA SER A 91 28.85 2.76 35.81
C SER A 91 27.55 2.60 35.01
N ALA A 92 26.67 1.68 35.41
CA ALA A 92 25.36 1.50 34.80
C ALA A 92 24.47 2.75 34.92
N LEU A 93 24.46 3.41 36.08
CA LEU A 93 23.70 4.65 36.28
C LEU A 93 24.23 5.81 35.42
N ILE A 94 25.54 5.95 35.27
CA ILE A 94 26.14 6.99 34.42
C ILE A 94 25.74 6.78 32.96
N VAL A 95 25.89 5.56 32.44
CA VAL A 95 25.51 5.24 31.05
C VAL A 95 24.01 5.42 30.85
N ALA A 96 23.18 4.96 31.78
CA ALA A 96 21.73 5.14 31.72
C ALA A 96 21.34 6.63 31.72
N GLY A 97 21.98 7.45 32.56
CA GLY A 97 21.77 8.89 32.60
C GLY A 97 22.14 9.58 31.28
N ALA A 98 23.29 9.22 30.69
CA ALA A 98 23.71 9.74 29.39
C ALA A 98 22.71 9.37 28.27
N LEU A 99 22.24 8.11 28.24
CA LEU A 99 21.24 7.66 27.27
C LEU A 99 19.89 8.38 27.46
N LEU A 100 19.48 8.64 28.69
CA LEU A 100 18.25 9.37 28.98
C LEU A 100 18.30 10.80 28.43
N VAL A 101 19.44 11.49 28.59
CA VAL A 101 19.64 12.84 28.00
C VAL A 101 19.51 12.78 26.48
N VAL A 102 20.17 11.82 25.82
CA VAL A 102 20.06 11.64 24.37
C VAL A 102 18.61 11.35 23.95
N ALA A 103 17.91 10.48 24.69
CA ALA A 103 16.52 10.15 24.41
C ALA A 103 15.60 11.37 24.50
N ILE A 104 15.74 12.21 25.54
CA ILE A 104 14.98 13.45 25.66
C ILE A 104 15.23 14.37 24.46
N ILE A 105 16.48 14.56 24.06
CA ILE A 105 16.84 15.40 22.91
C ILE A 105 16.17 14.86 21.63
N LEU A 106 16.27 13.56 21.38
CA LEU A 106 15.66 12.93 20.21
C LEU A 106 14.13 13.07 20.21
N ILE A 107 13.47 12.91 21.36
CA ILE A 107 12.01 13.10 21.49
C ILE A 107 11.64 14.55 21.16
N LEU A 108 12.36 15.53 21.73
CA LEU A 108 12.09 16.94 21.49
C LEU A 108 12.29 17.32 20.01
N VAL A 109 13.37 16.82 19.39
CA VAL A 109 13.63 17.01 17.95
C VAL A 109 12.54 16.33 17.11
N GLY A 110 12.15 15.10 17.44
CA GLY A 110 11.09 14.38 16.74
C GLY A 110 9.76 15.13 16.78
N ILE A 111 9.35 15.61 17.95
CA ILE A 111 8.15 16.43 18.12
C ILE A 111 8.27 17.72 17.31
N ALA A 112 9.42 18.41 17.34
CA ALA A 112 9.64 19.62 16.58
C ALA A 112 9.55 19.38 15.06
N GLN A 113 10.09 18.27 14.55
CA GLN A 113 10.02 17.92 13.13
C GLN A 113 8.60 17.56 12.69
N ILE A 114 7.85 16.82 13.51
CA ILE A 114 6.43 16.53 13.23
C ILE A 114 5.62 17.82 13.18
N LYS A 115 5.81 18.72 14.14
CA LYS A 115 5.12 20.03 14.16
C LYS A 115 5.43 20.91 12.96
N LYS A 116 6.63 20.80 12.36
CA LYS A 116 7.03 21.53 11.14
C LYS A 116 6.54 20.88 9.85
N GLY A 117 6.45 19.55 9.83
CA GLY A 117 6.12 18.75 8.65
C GLY A 117 4.63 18.48 8.44
N VAL A 118 3.79 18.72 9.46
CA VAL A 118 2.34 18.74 9.31
C VAL A 118 1.95 20.13 8.79
N PRO A 119 1.59 20.30 7.49
CA PRO A 119 1.00 21.55 7.06
C PRO A 119 -0.21 21.83 7.96
N PRO A 120 -0.44 23.08 8.41
CA PRO A 120 -1.65 23.41 9.14
C PRO A 120 -2.81 22.89 8.30
N VAL A 121 -3.59 21.97 8.87
CA VAL A 121 -4.73 21.38 8.16
C VAL A 121 -5.54 22.58 7.65
N PRO A 122 -5.72 22.77 6.33
CA PRO A 122 -6.44 23.93 5.85
C PRO A 122 -7.80 23.91 6.53
N GLU A 123 -8.15 24.97 7.26
CA GLU A 123 -9.42 25.03 8.00
C GLU A 123 -10.60 24.76 7.06
N ASP A 124 -10.45 25.13 5.79
CA ASP A 124 -11.35 24.82 4.68
C ASP A 124 -11.52 23.32 4.43
N SER A 125 -10.45 22.52 4.55
CA SER A 125 -10.50 21.06 4.37
C SER A 125 -11.19 20.35 5.52
N ILE A 126 -11.07 20.86 6.75
CA ILE A 126 -11.83 20.33 7.89
C ILE A 126 -13.31 20.74 7.77
N THR A 127 -13.58 21.93 7.26
CA THR A 127 -14.94 22.45 7.08
C THR A 127 -15.68 21.72 5.96
N SER A 128 -15.01 21.43 4.84
CA SER A 128 -15.58 20.61 3.75
C SER A 128 -15.82 19.17 4.20
N LEU A 129 -14.89 18.54 4.93
CA LEU A 129 -15.11 17.21 5.49
C LEU A 129 -16.27 17.16 6.50
N LYS A 130 -16.43 18.21 7.34
CA LYS A 130 -17.59 18.33 8.23
C LYS A 130 -18.89 18.51 7.44
N LYS A 131 -18.88 19.30 6.38
CA LYS A 131 -20.03 19.51 5.49
C LYS A 131 -20.42 18.22 4.78
N ASP A 132 -19.45 17.46 4.29
CA ASP A 132 -19.67 16.18 3.62
C ASP A 132 -20.19 15.12 4.61
N VAL A 133 -19.65 15.06 5.83
CA VAL A 133 -20.16 14.17 6.89
C VAL A 133 -21.58 14.57 7.33
N ASN A 134 -21.88 15.86 7.41
CA ASN A 134 -23.22 16.35 7.74
C ASN A 134 -24.22 16.07 6.61
N ALA A 135 -23.79 16.17 5.35
CA ALA A 135 -24.60 15.82 4.18
C ALA A 135 -24.92 14.31 4.16
N VAL A 136 -23.94 13.45 4.44
CA VAL A 136 -24.15 11.99 4.56
C VAL A 136 -25.04 11.63 5.76
N LYS A 137 -24.98 12.42 6.84
CA LYS A 137 -25.87 12.27 8.01
C LYS A 137 -27.26 12.89 7.81
N GLY A 138 -27.55 13.48 6.65
CA GLY A 138 -28.87 14.05 6.34
C GLY A 138 -29.18 15.37 7.05
N LEU A 139 -28.17 16.06 7.58
CA LEU A 139 -28.30 17.36 8.26
C LEU A 139 -27.96 18.55 7.35
N GLY A 140 -27.97 18.34 6.03
CA GLY A 140 -27.70 19.41 5.06
C GLY A 140 -28.81 20.47 5.10
N GLU A 141 -28.45 21.72 5.39
CA GLU A 141 -29.39 22.85 5.39
C GLU A 141 -30.05 22.98 4.01
N THR A 142 -31.34 22.65 3.96
CA THR A 142 -32.23 23.00 2.85
C THR A 142 -32.48 24.49 2.93
N HIS A 143 -31.77 25.26 2.11
CA HIS A 143 -32.17 26.64 1.85
C HIS A 143 -33.39 26.60 0.91
N GLU A 144 -34.56 26.97 1.46
CA GLU A 144 -35.74 27.43 0.71
C GLU A 144 -35.46 28.80 0.05
#